data_AF-A0A7K3NMD4-F1
#
_entry.id   AF-A0A7K3NMD4-F1
#
_cell.length_a   1.000
_cell.length_b   1.000
_cell.length_c   1.000
_cell.angle_alpha   90.00
_cell.angle_beta   90.00
_cell.angle_gamma   90.00
#
_symmetry.space_group_name_H-M   'P 1'
#
loop_
_entity.id
_entity.type
_entity.pdbx_description
1 polymer ?
#
loop_
_entity_poly.entity_id
_entity_poly.type
_entity_poly.pdbx_seq_one_letter_code
_entity_poly.pdbx_strand_id
1 'polypeptide(L)'
;MMDAIQSVSALPPVPVIGSDTYFDEVLAWLGAMPTLRDELQTWGEDVVGQATAAYGAGLETMGVVSGGLSLALGTRTIKLMRAYGVFAPGQHVCLWCEATQAALWGEVTGYAAVSRKGVVAEMTVAVTAVRGQSGDGSWVVFPVPHIEAVSGPLAMLLPITAARADAIVREATGRFSGVRPVWSLWSPGRTLPGGVTFTRASTGTRRTAAGYLATVANTIPRWHYDATGDLLGLLIEGSAQNLVTDPQAPTVKEVQLEPGPFAVSVSGPEACGVDVYDDMLPAVHHGRATPGAPVILTVTQTALYRLVPVRTPDAIQCEAGRVATSPVLPTAANLFTNPDSPATQALTLPAGTYAVSVSGAGGLSFAVRVGEVAFGMVATEDNPVSFTLADQQTITFTVAGSLSLIRLTAMQWVSGLRMADVATAGLAGLDFVPAQGALFVSGRAAPGVGDAAQTAVCLDDGTVNNRIVVARQPDRRLTCTVVAAGVVQADLSLGVVSDGADFRVAFSWRANDFRAVLNAATAAVDTSGAAPASLTTLRVGRDLSGHELCGTINHLALFAVPLDEADMWAVTVEA
;
A
#
# COMPACT_ATOMS: atom_id res chain seq x y z
N MET A 1 -29.72 -28.17 -7.33
CA MET A 1 -28.91 -27.80 -8.50
C MET A 1 -28.65 -26.31 -8.38
N MET A 2 -27.43 -25.92 -8.00
CA MET A 2 -27.02 -24.52 -8.12
C MET A 2 -26.75 -24.31 -9.61
N ASP A 3 -27.66 -23.63 -10.29
CA ASP A 3 -27.31 -23.06 -11.59
C ASP A 3 -26.14 -22.09 -11.36
N ALA A 4 -25.13 -22.19 -12.21
CA ALA A 4 -23.92 -21.38 -12.08
C ALA A 4 -24.31 -19.90 -12.07
N ILE A 5 -23.99 -19.20 -10.98
CA ILE A 5 -24.13 -17.74 -10.86
C ILE A 5 -23.46 -17.13 -12.09
N GLN A 6 -24.19 -16.30 -12.84
CA GLN A 6 -23.61 -15.59 -13.97
C GLN A 6 -22.42 -14.79 -13.47
N SER A 7 -21.25 -15.04 -14.06
CA SER A 7 -20.06 -14.25 -13.80
C SER A 7 -20.37 -12.80 -14.15
N VAL A 8 -20.19 -11.88 -13.21
CA VAL A 8 -20.18 -10.45 -13.50
C VAL A 8 -19.21 -10.24 -14.65
N SER A 9 -19.60 -9.44 -15.65
CA SER A 9 -18.70 -9.05 -16.72
C SER A 9 -17.39 -8.57 -16.10
N ALA A 10 -16.26 -9.10 -16.55
CA ALA A 10 -14.97 -8.59 -16.11
C ALA A 10 -14.99 -7.06 -16.27
N LEU A 11 -14.46 -6.33 -15.28
CA LEU A 11 -14.28 -4.87 -15.38
C LEU A 11 -13.81 -4.59 -16.81
N PRO A 12 -14.50 -3.73 -17.59
CA PRO A 12 -14.09 -3.51 -18.96
C PRO A 12 -12.62 -3.14 -18.90
N PRO A 13 -11.72 -3.91 -19.55
CA PRO A 13 -10.32 -3.58 -19.55
C PRO A 13 -10.22 -2.14 -20.05
N VAL A 14 -9.39 -1.31 -19.42
CA VAL A 14 -9.12 0.04 -19.91
C VAL A 14 -8.87 -0.11 -21.41
N PRO A 15 -9.74 0.43 -22.29
CA PRO A 15 -9.63 0.12 -23.69
C PRO A 15 -8.30 0.69 -24.18
N VAL A 16 -7.32 -0.17 -24.46
CA VAL A 16 -6.14 0.21 -25.22
C VAL A 16 -6.57 0.29 -26.68
N ILE A 17 -7.40 1.26 -26.98
CA ILE A 17 -7.69 1.66 -28.34
C ILE A 17 -6.82 2.89 -28.52
N GLY A 18 -5.87 2.84 -29.45
CA GLY A 18 -4.91 3.92 -29.72
C GLY A 18 -5.58 5.22 -30.18
N SER A 19 -6.31 5.86 -29.27
CA SER A 19 -6.99 7.13 -29.45
C SER A 19 -6.16 8.22 -28.79
N ASP A 20 -6.11 9.38 -29.44
CA ASP A 20 -5.06 10.38 -29.20
C ASP A 20 -5.22 11.18 -27.89
N THR A 21 -6.23 10.90 -27.05
CA THR A 21 -6.31 11.50 -25.70
C THR A 21 -6.89 10.57 -24.63
N TYR A 22 -6.22 10.54 -23.46
CA TYR A 22 -6.67 9.92 -22.21
C TYR A 22 -8.09 10.31 -21.79
N PHE A 23 -8.58 11.47 -22.26
CA PHE A 23 -9.90 11.99 -21.90
C PHE A 23 -11.05 11.25 -22.60
N ASP A 24 -10.83 10.79 -23.83
CA ASP A 24 -11.83 10.01 -24.59
C ASP A 24 -11.93 8.58 -24.05
N GLU A 25 -10.82 8.01 -23.58
CA GLU A 25 -10.76 6.70 -22.90
C GLU A 25 -11.51 6.73 -21.57
N VAL A 26 -11.36 7.81 -20.80
CA VAL A 26 -12.09 8.03 -19.54
C VAL A 26 -13.58 8.24 -19.78
N LEU A 27 -13.98 8.95 -20.85
CA LEU A 27 -15.40 9.13 -21.21
C LEU A 27 -16.06 7.80 -21.64
N ALA A 28 -15.34 6.95 -22.37
CA ALA A 28 -15.82 5.62 -22.74
C ALA A 28 -15.95 4.69 -21.52
N TRP A 29 -15.00 4.75 -20.58
CA TRP A 29 -15.05 4.00 -19.32
C TRP A 29 -16.17 4.48 -18.39
N LEU A 30 -16.36 5.79 -18.25
CA LEU A 30 -17.49 6.38 -17.54
C LEU A 30 -18.83 6.03 -18.21
N GLY A 31 -18.87 5.88 -19.53
CA GLY A 31 -20.04 5.41 -20.27
C GLY A 31 -20.41 3.95 -20.00
N ALA A 32 -19.46 3.13 -19.56
CA ALA A 32 -19.67 1.74 -19.14
C ALA A 32 -20.01 1.59 -17.64
N MET A 33 -19.90 2.66 -16.84
CA MET A 33 -20.28 2.64 -15.42
C MET A 33 -21.78 2.49 -15.16
N PRO A 34 -22.70 3.09 -15.96
CA PRO A 34 -24.13 2.83 -15.82
C PRO A 34 -24.46 1.36 -16.06
N THR A 35 -23.90 0.75 -17.11
CA THR A 35 -24.07 -0.67 -17.41
C THR A 35 -23.45 -1.57 -16.33
N LEU A 36 -22.26 -1.24 -15.82
CA LEU A 36 -21.66 -1.99 -14.71
C LEU A 36 -22.45 -1.82 -13.40
N ARG A 37 -23.00 -0.63 -13.14
CA ARG A 37 -23.89 -0.37 -12.00
C ARG A 37 -25.18 -1.17 -12.13
N ASP A 38 -25.78 -1.19 -13.32
CA ASP A 38 -27.01 -1.93 -13.59
C ASP A 38 -26.76 -3.45 -13.57
N GLU A 39 -25.58 -3.92 -14.01
CA GLU A 39 -25.14 -5.32 -13.91
C GLU A 39 -24.84 -5.72 -12.47
N LEU A 40 -24.18 -4.87 -11.68
CA LEU A 40 -23.95 -5.10 -10.24
C LEU A 40 -25.26 -5.05 -9.45
N GLN A 41 -26.19 -4.18 -9.85
CA GLN A 41 -27.52 -4.12 -9.26
C GLN A 41 -28.34 -5.36 -9.64
N THR A 42 -28.31 -5.77 -10.90
CA THR A 42 -28.97 -7.01 -11.38
C THR A 42 -28.37 -8.23 -10.71
N TRP A 43 -27.04 -8.30 -10.57
CA TRP A 43 -26.34 -9.35 -9.84
C TRP A 43 -26.67 -9.33 -8.36
N GLY A 44 -26.75 -8.15 -7.73
CA GLY A 44 -27.24 -7.99 -6.37
C GLY A 44 -28.69 -8.46 -6.21
N GLU A 45 -29.55 -8.19 -7.19
CA GLU A 45 -30.94 -8.65 -7.23
C GLU A 45 -31.05 -10.17 -7.46
N ASP A 46 -30.18 -10.76 -8.29
CA ASP A 46 -30.10 -12.21 -8.56
C ASP A 46 -29.51 -12.98 -7.38
N VAL A 47 -28.48 -12.45 -6.74
CA VAL A 47 -27.90 -12.96 -5.50
C VAL A 47 -28.93 -12.90 -4.38
N VAL A 48 -29.66 -11.79 -4.26
CA VAL A 48 -30.75 -11.66 -3.29
C VAL A 48 -31.90 -12.60 -3.66
N GLY A 49 -32.21 -12.80 -4.94
CA GLY A 49 -33.20 -13.76 -5.42
C GLY A 49 -32.82 -15.21 -5.13
N GLN A 50 -31.55 -15.58 -5.32
CA GLN A 50 -31.00 -16.89 -5.00
C GLN A 50 -30.85 -17.10 -3.49
N ALA A 51 -30.54 -16.06 -2.72
CA ALA A 51 -30.60 -16.08 -1.26
C ALA A 51 -32.05 -16.25 -0.78
N THR A 52 -33.01 -15.52 -1.35
CA THR A 52 -34.44 -15.71 -1.10
C THR A 52 -34.89 -17.12 -1.49
N ALA A 53 -34.39 -17.70 -2.57
CA ALA A 53 -34.69 -19.08 -2.99
C ALA A 53 -33.99 -20.15 -2.12
N ALA A 54 -32.76 -19.91 -1.67
CA ALA A 54 -31.96 -20.81 -0.84
C ALA A 54 -32.40 -20.80 0.63
N TYR A 55 -32.79 -19.63 1.15
CA TYR A 55 -33.23 -19.43 2.53
C TYR A 55 -34.77 -19.47 2.68
N GLY A 56 -35.52 -19.45 1.57
CA GLY A 56 -36.99 -19.51 1.52
C GLY A 56 -37.60 -20.90 1.29
N ALA A 57 -36.81 -21.95 1.11
CA ALA A 57 -37.31 -23.32 0.99
C ALA A 57 -36.39 -24.33 1.68
N GLY A 58 -36.19 -24.23 3.00
CA GLY A 58 -35.41 -25.27 3.69
C GLY A 58 -35.00 -25.09 5.14
N LEU A 59 -35.46 -24.05 5.86
CA LEU A 59 -35.20 -23.94 7.30
C LEU A 59 -36.52 -24.01 8.08
N GLU A 60 -36.50 -24.81 9.17
CA GLU A 60 -37.63 -24.94 10.08
C GLU A 60 -37.98 -23.56 10.64
N THR A 61 -39.18 -23.08 10.32
CA THR A 61 -39.70 -21.80 10.82
C THR A 61 -39.57 -21.75 12.34
N MET A 62 -38.74 -20.84 12.87
CA MET A 62 -38.51 -20.76 14.32
C MET A 62 -39.46 -19.78 15.03
N GLY A 63 -40.14 -18.90 14.30
CA GLY A 63 -41.19 -18.05 14.87
C GLY A 63 -42.07 -17.35 13.83
N VAL A 64 -43.27 -16.94 14.26
CA VAL A 64 -44.25 -16.19 13.44
C VAL A 64 -44.62 -14.91 14.16
N VAL A 65 -44.58 -13.76 13.49
CA VAL A 65 -44.88 -12.44 14.10
C VAL A 65 -46.38 -12.19 14.19
N SER A 66 -46.81 -11.47 15.23
CA SER A 66 -48.18 -11.01 15.44
C SER A 66 -48.44 -9.67 14.75
N GLY A 67 -49.32 -9.65 13.75
CA GLY A 67 -49.76 -8.44 13.05
C GLY A 67 -48.74 -7.90 12.05
N GLY A 68 -49.06 -6.76 11.44
CA GLY A 68 -48.17 -6.06 10.51
C GLY A 68 -46.92 -5.52 11.19
N LEU A 69 -45.81 -5.50 10.45
CA LEU A 69 -44.52 -5.01 10.92
C LEU A 69 -44.10 -3.75 10.14
N SER A 70 -43.71 -2.71 10.87
CA SER A 70 -43.14 -1.50 10.27
C SER A 70 -41.65 -1.71 9.98
N LEU A 71 -41.23 -1.37 8.77
CA LEU A 71 -39.85 -1.47 8.32
C LEU A 71 -39.11 -0.18 8.65
N ALA A 72 -38.22 -0.22 9.64
CA ALA A 72 -37.33 0.89 9.92
C ALA A 72 -36.13 0.42 10.75
N LEU A 73 -34.99 1.10 10.56
CA LEU A 73 -33.74 0.83 11.28
C LEU A 73 -33.84 1.13 12.79
N GLY A 74 -32.93 0.53 13.56
CA GLY A 74 -32.82 0.70 15.01
C GLY A 74 -33.57 -0.37 15.81
N THR A 75 -33.66 -0.17 17.11
CA THR A 75 -34.20 -1.20 18.02
C THR A 75 -35.71 -1.38 17.85
N ARG A 76 -36.14 -2.64 17.69
CA ARG A 76 -37.55 -3.01 17.52
C ARG A 76 -37.93 -4.17 18.42
N THR A 77 -39.09 -4.06 19.05
CA THR A 77 -39.70 -5.17 19.79
C THR A 77 -40.70 -5.89 18.89
N ILE A 78 -40.40 -7.15 18.60
CA ILE A 78 -41.16 -8.03 17.73
C ILE A 78 -41.99 -8.99 18.60
N LYS A 79 -43.30 -9.01 18.38
CA LYS A 79 -44.22 -9.92 19.09
C LYS A 79 -44.40 -11.20 18.29
N LEU A 80 -44.14 -12.35 18.89
CA LEU A 80 -44.26 -13.65 18.24
C LEU A 80 -45.58 -14.34 18.64
N MET A 81 -46.39 -14.74 17.65
CA MET A 81 -47.59 -15.57 17.86
C MET A 81 -47.23 -17.05 18.03
N ARG A 82 -46.12 -17.49 17.46
CA ARG A 82 -45.52 -18.82 17.67
C ARG A 82 -44.00 -18.69 17.75
N ALA A 83 -43.39 -19.48 18.60
CA ALA A 83 -41.94 -19.64 18.70
C ALA A 83 -41.64 -21.13 18.89
N TYR A 84 -40.79 -21.68 18.03
CA TYR A 84 -40.39 -23.09 18.04
C TYR A 84 -39.01 -23.30 18.71
N GLY A 85 -38.45 -22.23 19.32
CA GLY A 85 -37.22 -22.24 20.11
C GLY A 85 -37.00 -20.90 20.83
N VAL A 86 -35.85 -20.75 21.49
CA VAL A 86 -35.42 -19.50 22.16
C VAL A 86 -34.41 -18.81 21.25
N PHE A 87 -34.61 -17.51 21.00
CA PHE A 87 -33.61 -16.68 20.33
C PHE A 87 -32.65 -16.10 21.37
N ALA A 88 -31.36 -16.38 21.23
CA ALA A 88 -30.36 -15.87 22.17
C ALA A 88 -29.96 -14.42 21.83
N PRO A 89 -29.67 -13.56 22.82
CA PRO A 89 -28.96 -12.31 22.54
C PRO A 89 -27.65 -12.57 21.78
N GLY A 90 -27.33 -11.75 20.77
CA GLY A 90 -26.20 -11.98 19.85
C GLY A 90 -26.56 -12.80 18.60
N GLN A 91 -27.74 -13.40 18.54
CA GLN A 91 -28.17 -14.18 17.39
C GLN A 91 -28.68 -13.28 16.26
N HIS A 92 -28.16 -13.45 15.05
CA HIS A 92 -28.70 -12.74 13.89
C HIS A 92 -29.96 -13.41 13.38
N VAL A 93 -30.93 -12.59 12.97
CA VAL A 93 -32.23 -13.05 12.48
C VAL A 93 -32.63 -12.29 11.22
N CYS A 94 -33.37 -13.00 10.36
CA CYS A 94 -34.11 -12.43 9.24
C CYS A 94 -35.60 -12.59 9.51
N LEU A 95 -36.35 -11.50 9.37
CA LEU A 95 -37.80 -11.49 9.37
C LEU A 95 -38.28 -11.26 7.94
N TRP A 96 -39.06 -12.19 7.42
CA TRP A 96 -39.51 -12.17 6.03
C TRP A 96 -41.03 -12.22 5.94
N CYS A 97 -41.60 -11.40 5.06
CA CYS A 97 -42.99 -11.48 4.66
C CYS A 97 -43.10 -11.76 3.17
N GLU A 98 -43.57 -12.96 2.86
CA GLU A 98 -43.76 -13.40 1.47
C GLU A 98 -44.78 -12.54 0.72
N ALA A 99 -45.89 -12.19 1.39
CA ALA A 99 -47.00 -11.48 0.76
C ALA A 99 -46.62 -10.07 0.27
N THR A 100 -45.69 -9.42 0.97
CA THR A 100 -45.23 -8.05 0.64
C THR A 100 -43.81 -8.03 0.11
N GLN A 101 -43.19 -9.21 -0.09
CA GLN A 101 -41.77 -9.37 -0.47
C GLN A 101 -40.84 -8.48 0.37
N ALA A 102 -41.13 -8.43 1.67
CA ALA A 102 -40.50 -7.50 2.60
C ALA A 102 -39.63 -8.23 3.61
N ALA A 103 -38.51 -7.60 3.98
CA ALA A 103 -37.49 -8.21 4.83
C ALA A 103 -36.94 -7.23 5.86
N LEU A 104 -36.52 -7.78 6.98
CA LEU A 104 -35.80 -7.07 8.03
C LEU A 104 -34.69 -7.97 8.58
N TRP A 105 -33.48 -7.41 8.71
CA TRP A 105 -32.33 -8.10 9.28
C TRP A 105 -31.80 -7.35 10.49
N GLY A 106 -31.35 -8.12 11.48
CA GLY A 106 -30.76 -7.54 12.68
C GLY A 106 -30.29 -8.58 13.67
N GLU A 107 -29.73 -8.09 14.76
CA GLU A 107 -29.25 -8.90 15.87
C GLU A 107 -30.28 -8.90 17.00
N VAL A 108 -30.56 -10.07 17.57
CA VAL A 108 -31.40 -10.20 18.75
C VAL A 108 -30.65 -9.62 19.94
N THR A 109 -31.23 -8.62 20.58
CA THR A 109 -30.68 -7.94 21.77
C THR A 109 -31.44 -8.30 23.04
N GLY A 110 -32.61 -8.95 22.92
CA GLY A 110 -33.36 -9.47 24.05
C GLY A 110 -34.45 -10.42 23.61
N TYR A 111 -34.79 -11.40 24.46
CA TYR A 111 -35.88 -12.34 24.22
C TYR A 111 -36.56 -12.70 25.54
N ALA A 112 -37.89 -12.63 25.58
CA ALA A 112 -38.68 -12.99 26.75
C ALA A 112 -39.94 -13.76 26.35
N ALA A 113 -40.17 -14.92 26.98
CA ALA A 113 -41.44 -15.61 26.88
C ALA A 113 -42.53 -14.79 27.57
N VAL A 114 -43.68 -14.62 26.91
CA VAL A 114 -44.83 -13.88 27.46
C VAL A 114 -46.09 -14.73 27.32
N SER A 115 -47.00 -14.63 28.29
CA SER A 115 -48.32 -15.28 28.20
C SER A 115 -49.40 -14.20 28.11
N ARG A 116 -49.66 -13.74 26.89
CA ARG A 116 -50.74 -12.78 26.57
C ARG A 116 -51.55 -13.33 25.40
N LYS A 117 -52.83 -12.98 25.32
CA LYS A 117 -53.76 -13.52 24.31
C LYS A 117 -53.20 -13.27 22.89
N GLY A 118 -52.73 -14.34 22.23
CA GLY A 118 -52.20 -14.31 20.86
C GLY A 118 -50.70 -14.04 20.72
N VAL A 119 -49.94 -13.85 21.81
CA VAL A 119 -48.48 -13.63 21.77
C VAL A 119 -47.81 -14.56 22.77
N VAL A 120 -46.83 -15.34 22.32
CA VAL A 120 -46.09 -16.34 23.11
C VAL A 120 -44.69 -15.87 23.52
N ALA A 121 -44.11 -14.89 22.82
CA ALA A 121 -42.82 -14.30 23.15
C ALA A 121 -42.68 -12.88 22.58
N GLU A 122 -41.83 -12.06 23.21
CA GLU A 122 -41.36 -10.79 22.68
C GLU A 122 -39.85 -10.87 22.43
N MET A 123 -39.41 -10.46 21.25
CA MET A 123 -38.01 -10.48 20.81
C MET A 123 -37.60 -9.06 20.41
N THR A 124 -36.56 -8.53 21.04
CA THR A 124 -35.98 -7.24 20.70
C THR A 124 -34.85 -7.45 19.69
N VAL A 125 -34.92 -6.74 18.56
CA VAL A 125 -33.94 -6.82 17.47
C VAL A 125 -33.36 -5.44 17.21
N ALA A 126 -32.03 -5.34 17.17
CA ALA A 126 -31.33 -4.19 16.63
C ALA A 126 -31.30 -4.31 15.10
N VAL A 127 -32.20 -3.59 14.43
CA VAL A 127 -32.39 -3.69 12.97
C VAL A 127 -31.30 -2.92 12.25
N THR A 128 -30.54 -3.64 11.43
CA THR A 128 -29.41 -3.10 10.65
C THR A 128 -29.73 -2.94 9.17
N ALA A 129 -30.73 -3.66 8.65
CA ALA A 129 -31.19 -3.52 7.27
C ALA A 129 -32.68 -3.84 7.11
N VAL A 130 -33.31 -3.23 6.10
CA VAL A 130 -34.71 -3.47 5.70
C VAL A 130 -34.86 -3.47 4.17
N ARG A 131 -35.84 -4.20 3.64
CA ARG A 131 -36.22 -4.21 2.21
C ARG A 131 -37.74 -4.30 2.05
N GLY A 132 -38.27 -3.67 1.00
CA GLY A 132 -39.69 -3.72 0.66
C GLY A 132 -40.53 -2.66 1.40
N GLN A 133 -41.85 -2.84 1.41
CA GLN A 133 -42.79 -1.95 2.09
C GLN A 133 -43.43 -2.64 3.30
N SER A 134 -43.74 -1.87 4.34
CA SER A 134 -44.47 -2.35 5.52
C SER A 134 -45.87 -2.82 5.14
N GLY A 135 -46.36 -3.89 5.76
CA GLY A 135 -47.73 -4.35 5.55
C GLY A 135 -48.18 -5.43 6.52
N ASP A 136 -49.48 -5.73 6.46
CA ASP A 136 -50.20 -6.64 7.36
C ASP A 136 -50.07 -8.13 6.99
N GLY A 137 -48.99 -8.52 6.30
CA GLY A 137 -48.75 -9.89 5.89
C GLY A 137 -48.27 -10.80 7.03
N SER A 138 -48.25 -12.11 6.79
CA SER A 138 -47.68 -13.08 7.75
C SER A 138 -46.16 -13.03 7.68
N TRP A 139 -45.52 -12.60 8.77
CA TRP A 139 -44.06 -12.54 8.87
C TRP A 139 -43.53 -13.78 9.60
N VAL A 140 -42.45 -14.33 9.07
CA VAL A 140 -41.73 -15.48 9.63
C VAL A 140 -40.31 -15.10 9.99
N VAL A 141 -39.82 -15.68 11.08
CA VAL A 141 -38.49 -15.40 11.63
C VAL A 141 -37.59 -16.60 11.44
N PHE A 142 -36.40 -16.35 10.90
CA PHE A 142 -35.35 -17.33 10.68
C PHE A 142 -34.06 -16.90 11.37
N PRO A 143 -33.37 -17.82 12.06
CA PRO A 143 -32.01 -17.55 12.51
C PRO A 143 -31.06 -17.50 11.32
N VAL A 144 -30.13 -16.54 11.34
CA VAL A 144 -29.06 -16.40 10.36
C VAL A 144 -27.75 -16.82 11.05
N PRO A 145 -26.99 -17.78 10.49
CA PRO A 145 -25.70 -18.16 11.05
C PRO A 145 -24.78 -16.94 11.13
N HIS A 146 -24.15 -16.72 12.29
CA HIS A 146 -23.10 -15.73 12.45
C HIS A 146 -21.83 -16.26 11.77
N ILE A 147 -21.44 -15.64 10.66
CA ILE A 147 -20.29 -16.05 9.85
C ILE A 147 -19.22 -14.95 9.97
N GLU A 148 -18.49 -14.96 11.07
CA GLU A 148 -17.31 -14.10 11.25
C GLU A 148 -16.04 -14.67 10.56
N ALA A 149 -16.14 -15.81 9.87
CA ALA A 149 -14.97 -16.53 9.37
C ALA A 149 -15.05 -16.93 7.88
N VAL A 150 -15.65 -16.11 7.02
CA VAL A 150 -15.53 -16.35 5.56
C VAL A 150 -14.51 -15.40 4.95
N SER A 151 -13.33 -15.95 4.66
CA SER A 151 -12.42 -15.43 3.67
C SER A 151 -12.81 -15.92 2.27
N GLY A 152 -12.46 -15.16 1.24
CA GLY A 152 -12.68 -15.51 -0.17
C GLY A 152 -13.85 -14.78 -0.85
N PRO A 153 -14.25 -15.21 -2.07
CA PRO A 153 -15.20 -14.49 -2.93
C PRO A 153 -16.59 -14.26 -2.31
N LEU A 154 -16.98 -15.08 -1.34
CA LEU A 154 -18.25 -14.95 -0.61
C LEU A 154 -18.26 -13.74 0.36
N ALA A 155 -17.11 -13.13 0.67
CA ALA A 155 -17.06 -11.85 1.39
C ALA A 155 -17.55 -10.66 0.54
N MET A 156 -17.65 -10.81 -0.79
CA MET A 156 -18.22 -9.82 -1.71
C MET A 156 -19.75 -9.77 -1.69
N LEU A 157 -20.41 -10.67 -0.93
CA LEU A 157 -21.86 -10.75 -0.79
C LEU A 157 -22.43 -9.93 0.38
N LEU A 158 -21.57 -9.31 1.20
CA LEU A 158 -22.00 -8.39 2.25
C LEU A 158 -22.35 -7.03 1.62
N PRO A 159 -23.41 -6.34 2.07
CA PRO A 159 -23.64 -4.96 1.66
C PRO A 159 -22.40 -4.13 2.03
N ILE A 160 -21.74 -3.56 1.01
CA ILE A 160 -20.63 -2.62 1.22
C ILE A 160 -21.18 -1.50 2.09
N THR A 161 -20.57 -1.29 3.27
CA THR A 161 -20.97 -0.19 4.15
C THR A 161 -20.73 1.14 3.43
N ALA A 162 -21.51 2.18 3.74
CA ALA A 162 -21.31 3.50 3.13
C ALA A 162 -19.85 3.98 3.26
N ALA A 163 -19.23 3.75 4.42
CA ALA A 163 -17.83 4.09 4.66
C ALA A 163 -16.85 3.31 3.79
N ARG A 164 -17.11 2.03 3.51
CA ARG A 164 -16.28 1.24 2.60
C ARG A 164 -16.48 1.67 1.14
N ALA A 165 -17.69 2.03 0.74
CA ALA A 165 -17.95 2.61 -0.58
C ALA A 165 -17.22 3.96 -0.76
N ASP A 166 -17.24 4.81 0.27
CA ASP A 166 -16.49 6.06 0.29
C ASP A 166 -14.97 5.82 0.24
N ALA A 167 -14.47 4.79 0.91
CA ALA A 167 -13.07 4.38 0.85
C ALA A 167 -12.65 3.93 -0.56
N ILE A 168 -13.48 3.12 -1.23
CA ILE A 168 -13.25 2.72 -2.64
C ILE A 168 -13.18 3.97 -3.53
N VAL A 169 -14.11 4.91 -3.38
CA VAL A 169 -14.11 6.16 -4.17
C VAL A 169 -12.86 6.99 -3.89
N ARG A 170 -12.45 7.10 -2.63
CA ARG A 170 -11.22 7.81 -2.23
C ARG A 170 -9.99 7.20 -2.85
N GLU A 171 -9.84 5.88 -2.80
CA GLU A 171 -8.66 5.21 -3.34
C GLU A 171 -8.63 5.25 -4.86
N ALA A 172 -9.79 5.14 -5.52
CA ALA A 172 -9.91 5.19 -6.98
C ALA A 172 -9.80 6.60 -7.58
N THR A 173 -10.15 7.66 -6.84
CA THR A 173 -10.25 9.03 -7.40
C THR A 173 -9.45 10.09 -6.65
N GLY A 174 -8.91 9.77 -5.48
CA GLY A 174 -8.27 10.72 -4.58
C GLY A 174 -9.23 11.69 -3.87
N ARG A 175 -10.55 11.52 -4.04
CA ARG A 175 -11.57 12.42 -3.49
C ARG A 175 -12.20 11.85 -2.23
N PHE A 176 -12.44 12.70 -1.24
CA PHE A 176 -13.15 12.33 -0.03
C PHE A 176 -14.65 12.60 -0.17
N SER A 177 -15.46 11.70 0.37
CA SER A 177 -16.91 11.88 0.50
C SER A 177 -17.17 12.74 1.73
N GLY A 178 -18.07 13.73 1.63
CA GLY A 178 -18.46 14.60 2.76
C GLY A 178 -17.47 15.70 3.14
N VAL A 179 -16.15 15.42 3.11
CA VAL A 179 -15.11 16.39 3.50
C VAL A 179 -14.27 16.84 2.30
N ARG A 180 -13.82 18.10 2.31
CA ARG A 180 -13.04 18.67 1.20
C ARG A 180 -11.65 19.10 1.67
N PRO A 181 -10.58 18.47 1.18
CA PRO A 181 -9.24 18.94 1.48
C PRO A 181 -8.94 20.24 0.73
N VAL A 182 -8.18 21.14 1.36
CA VAL A 182 -7.63 22.35 0.73
C VAL A 182 -6.37 22.04 -0.08
N TRP A 183 -5.72 20.91 0.21
CA TRP A 183 -4.57 20.41 -0.52
C TRP A 183 -4.58 18.88 -0.48
N SER A 184 -4.25 18.22 -1.59
CA SER A 184 -4.11 16.77 -1.62
C SER A 184 -3.10 16.28 -2.65
N LEU A 185 -2.26 15.34 -2.26
CA LEU A 185 -1.41 14.49 -3.09
C LEU A 185 -2.05 13.11 -3.19
N TRP A 186 -2.33 12.65 -4.41
CA TRP A 186 -2.86 11.32 -4.69
C TRP A 186 -1.96 10.61 -5.70
N SER A 187 -1.25 9.60 -5.23
CA SER A 187 -0.17 8.94 -5.97
C SER A 187 -0.59 8.18 -7.22
N PRO A 188 -1.80 7.59 -7.33
CA PRO A 188 -2.23 6.97 -8.59
C PRO A 188 -2.29 7.94 -9.77
N GLY A 189 -2.47 9.24 -9.51
CA GLY A 189 -2.34 10.30 -10.51
C GLY A 189 -0.90 10.47 -11.04
N ARG A 190 0.11 9.97 -10.32
CA ARG A 190 1.54 10.01 -10.66
C ARG A 190 2.07 11.41 -10.99
N THR A 191 1.42 12.42 -10.43
CA THR A 191 1.74 13.83 -10.56
C THR A 191 1.76 14.47 -9.20
N LEU A 192 2.79 15.28 -8.93
CA LEU A 192 2.78 16.11 -7.73
C LEU A 192 1.72 17.22 -7.87
N PRO A 193 1.01 17.56 -6.80
CA PRO A 193 0.11 18.71 -6.78
C PRO A 193 0.84 20.00 -7.13
N GLY A 194 0.11 20.95 -7.73
CA GLY A 194 0.61 22.30 -7.95
C GLY A 194 1.15 22.93 -6.66
N GLY A 195 2.28 23.62 -6.74
CA GLY A 195 2.94 24.25 -5.59
C GLY A 195 3.86 23.33 -4.79
N VAL A 196 3.93 22.03 -5.11
CA VAL A 196 4.94 21.14 -4.53
C VAL A 196 6.26 21.29 -5.28
N THR A 197 7.34 21.55 -4.53
CA THR A 197 8.72 21.46 -5.02
C THR A 197 9.30 20.12 -4.60
N PHE A 198 9.82 19.37 -5.57
CA PHE A 198 10.61 18.18 -5.32
C PHE A 198 12.07 18.46 -5.65
N THR A 199 13.00 18.05 -4.81
CA THR A 199 14.44 18.13 -5.11
C THR A 199 15.15 16.85 -4.68
N ARG A 200 16.12 16.44 -5.50
CA ARG A 200 17.13 15.41 -5.19
C ARG A 200 18.36 15.71 -6.05
N ALA A 201 19.52 15.91 -5.42
CA ALA A 201 20.75 16.33 -6.11
C ALA A 201 21.52 15.18 -6.81
N SER A 202 20.97 13.97 -6.83
CA SER A 202 21.51 12.79 -7.50
C SER A 202 20.42 12.03 -8.26
N THR A 203 20.84 11.08 -9.09
CA THR A 203 19.93 10.04 -9.59
C THR A 203 19.43 9.21 -8.40
N GLY A 204 18.23 8.68 -8.52
CA GLY A 204 17.67 7.69 -7.60
C GLY A 204 17.17 6.48 -8.38
N THR A 205 16.71 5.45 -7.69
CA THR A 205 16.08 4.29 -8.33
C THR A 205 14.67 4.07 -7.81
N ARG A 206 13.88 3.33 -8.58
CA ARG A 206 12.58 2.81 -8.17
C ARG A 206 12.33 1.47 -8.83
N ARG A 207 11.46 0.65 -8.25
CA ARG A 207 10.84 -0.45 -8.99
C ARG A 207 9.76 0.13 -9.89
N THR A 208 9.61 -0.41 -11.10
CA THR A 208 8.58 -0.01 -12.07
C THR A 208 7.37 -0.94 -11.98
N ALA A 209 6.27 -0.58 -12.65
CA ALA A 209 5.09 -1.43 -12.77
C ALA A 209 5.40 -2.80 -13.43
N ALA A 210 6.48 -2.89 -14.20
CA ALA A 210 6.94 -4.14 -14.80
C ALA A 210 7.78 -5.01 -13.83
N GLY A 211 7.92 -4.58 -12.57
CA GLY A 211 8.64 -5.32 -11.54
C GLY A 211 10.16 -5.14 -11.55
N TYR A 212 10.75 -4.42 -12.51
CA TYR A 212 12.21 -4.23 -12.58
C TYR A 212 12.68 -2.90 -12.00
N LEU A 213 13.96 -2.84 -11.63
CA LEU A 213 14.60 -1.61 -11.15
C LEU A 213 14.91 -0.63 -12.30
N ALA A 214 14.56 0.64 -12.12
CA ALA A 214 14.83 1.73 -13.06
C ALA A 214 15.45 2.95 -12.37
N THR A 215 16.35 3.64 -13.09
CA THR A 215 16.96 4.90 -12.67
C THR A 215 16.03 6.08 -12.96
N VAL A 216 15.97 7.02 -12.02
CA VAL A 216 15.17 8.24 -12.08
C VAL A 216 16.11 9.44 -11.95
N ALA A 217 16.03 10.37 -12.90
CA ALA A 217 16.87 11.55 -12.94
C ALA A 217 16.72 12.44 -11.69
N ASN A 218 17.67 13.34 -11.49
CA ASN A 218 17.66 14.34 -10.43
C ASN A 218 16.33 15.11 -10.44
N THR A 219 15.82 15.47 -9.26
CA THR A 219 14.61 16.31 -9.13
C THR A 219 13.33 15.71 -9.76
N ILE A 220 13.36 14.46 -10.22
CA ILE A 220 12.16 13.74 -10.67
C ILE A 220 11.61 12.87 -9.51
N PRO A 221 10.30 13.00 -9.17
CA PRO A 221 9.64 12.18 -8.16
C PRO A 221 9.68 10.69 -8.49
N ARG A 222 9.70 9.85 -7.45
CA ARG A 222 9.82 8.39 -7.59
C ARG A 222 8.54 7.69 -7.17
N TRP A 223 7.74 7.29 -8.16
CA TRP A 223 6.52 6.49 -7.93
C TRP A 223 6.89 5.02 -7.88
N HIS A 224 6.88 4.44 -6.68
CA HIS A 224 7.40 3.10 -6.44
C HIS A 224 6.31 2.04 -6.51
N TYR A 225 6.68 0.88 -7.03
CA TYR A 225 5.80 -0.26 -7.22
C TYR A 225 6.32 -1.45 -6.40
N ASP A 226 5.45 -2.38 -6.03
CA ASP A 226 5.87 -3.64 -5.44
C ASP A 226 6.30 -4.66 -6.51
N ALA A 227 6.52 -5.90 -6.09
CA ALA A 227 6.93 -6.99 -6.97
C ALA A 227 5.82 -7.47 -7.92
N THR A 228 4.54 -7.26 -7.57
CA THR A 228 3.38 -7.62 -8.40
C THR A 228 3.03 -6.54 -9.43
N GLY A 229 3.63 -5.36 -9.30
CA GLY A 229 3.43 -4.23 -10.21
C GLY A 229 2.38 -3.25 -9.71
N ASP A 230 1.92 -3.39 -8.47
CA ASP A 230 0.98 -2.48 -7.84
C ASP A 230 1.70 -1.23 -7.34
N LEU A 231 1.06 -0.06 -7.51
CA LEU A 231 1.64 1.21 -7.10
C LEU A 231 1.56 1.34 -5.58
N LEU A 232 2.71 1.45 -4.92
CA LEU A 232 2.80 1.69 -3.48
C LEU A 232 2.68 3.19 -3.14
N GLY A 233 3.22 4.07 -3.98
CA GLY A 233 3.07 5.52 -3.86
C GLY A 233 4.34 6.33 -4.14
N LEU A 234 4.38 7.57 -3.66
CA LEU A 234 5.55 8.44 -3.71
C LEU A 234 6.60 7.97 -2.70
N LEU A 235 7.76 7.53 -3.20
CA LEU A 235 8.90 7.14 -2.38
C LEU A 235 9.70 8.36 -1.92
N ILE A 236 9.91 8.48 -0.60
CA ILE A 236 10.74 9.51 0.03
C ILE A 236 11.76 8.83 0.94
N GLU A 237 13.04 9.07 0.67
CA GLU A 237 14.14 8.44 1.41
C GLU A 237 15.29 9.41 1.68
N GLY A 238 16.00 9.19 2.79
CA GLY A 238 17.19 9.95 3.17
C GLY A 238 18.38 9.70 2.27
N SER A 239 19.50 10.38 2.49
CA SER A 239 20.72 10.09 1.73
C SER A 239 21.27 8.71 2.10
N ALA A 240 21.74 7.96 1.12
CA ALA A 240 22.32 6.65 1.32
C ALA A 240 23.57 6.45 0.46
N GLN A 241 24.52 5.69 0.96
CA GLN A 241 25.68 5.22 0.22
C GLN A 241 25.65 3.70 0.16
N ASN A 242 25.76 3.15 -1.05
CA ASN A 242 25.95 1.72 -1.22
C ASN A 242 27.45 1.42 -1.17
N LEU A 243 27.87 0.69 -0.14
CA LEU A 243 29.25 0.27 0.11
C LEU A 243 29.72 -0.83 -0.85
N VAL A 244 28.80 -1.45 -1.60
CA VAL A 244 29.13 -2.37 -2.68
C VAL A 244 29.55 -1.58 -3.92
N THR A 245 30.76 -1.82 -4.41
CA THR A 245 31.39 -1.08 -5.51
C THR A 245 30.95 -1.51 -6.92
N ASP A 246 30.24 -2.64 -7.03
CA ASP A 246 29.71 -3.20 -8.29
C ASP A 246 28.35 -3.93 -8.06
N PRO A 247 27.32 -3.20 -7.59
CA PRO A 247 26.14 -3.82 -6.98
C PRO A 247 25.31 -4.71 -7.91
N GLN A 248 25.47 -4.59 -9.23
CA GLN A 248 24.73 -5.38 -10.21
C GLN A 248 25.51 -6.59 -10.73
N ALA A 249 26.80 -6.71 -10.39
CA ALA A 249 27.58 -7.85 -10.83
C ALA A 249 27.20 -9.09 -10.00
N PRO A 250 27.02 -10.26 -10.63
CA PRO A 250 26.48 -11.47 -10.01
C PRO A 250 27.54 -12.28 -9.24
N THR A 251 28.58 -11.61 -8.77
CA THR A 251 29.73 -12.22 -8.10
C THR A 251 29.63 -12.03 -6.59
N VAL A 252 30.37 -12.85 -5.85
CA VAL A 252 30.58 -12.63 -4.41
C VAL A 252 31.13 -11.21 -4.20
N LYS A 253 30.54 -10.48 -3.26
CA LYS A 253 30.97 -9.13 -2.88
C LYS A 253 31.72 -9.19 -1.57
N GLU A 254 32.81 -8.45 -1.48
CA GLU A 254 33.56 -8.27 -0.26
C GLU A 254 33.41 -6.82 0.19
N VAL A 255 32.91 -6.62 1.40
CA VAL A 255 32.67 -5.29 1.96
C VAL A 255 33.33 -5.23 3.32
N GLN A 256 34.24 -4.27 3.50
CA GLN A 256 34.83 -3.98 4.79
C GLN A 256 33.89 -3.04 5.57
N LEU A 257 33.45 -3.47 6.74
CA LEU A 257 32.52 -2.73 7.60
C LEU A 257 33.22 -2.32 8.89
N GLU A 258 33.06 -1.06 9.27
CA GLU A 258 33.49 -0.51 10.56
C GLU A 258 32.46 -0.82 11.67
N PRO A 259 32.75 -0.61 12.96
CA PRO A 259 31.76 -0.79 14.02
C PRO A 259 30.50 0.06 13.78
N GLY A 260 29.33 -0.58 13.78
CA GLY A 260 28.05 0.07 13.55
C GLY A 260 26.95 -0.84 13.01
N PRO A 261 25.72 -0.33 12.89
CA PRO A 261 24.64 -1.03 12.21
C PRO A 261 24.76 -0.89 10.68
N PHE A 262 24.46 -1.97 9.96
CA PHE A 262 24.38 -1.97 8.49
C PHE A 262 23.16 -2.75 8.01
N ALA A 263 22.54 -2.26 6.95
CA ALA A 263 21.48 -2.97 6.24
C ALA A 263 22.05 -3.57 4.97
N VAL A 264 21.94 -4.89 4.83
CA VAL A 264 22.21 -5.59 3.58
C VAL A 264 20.86 -5.89 2.93
N SER A 265 20.66 -5.38 1.73
CA SER A 265 19.42 -5.53 0.97
C SER A 265 19.72 -5.97 -0.46
N VAL A 266 18.69 -6.50 -1.11
CA VAL A 266 18.77 -7.01 -2.47
C VAL A 266 17.53 -6.59 -3.23
N SER A 267 17.70 -6.31 -4.51
CA SER A 267 16.61 -6.12 -5.47
C SER A 267 16.71 -7.13 -6.59
N GLY A 268 15.57 -7.50 -7.13
CA GLY A 268 15.42 -8.53 -8.15
C GLY A 268 14.08 -9.25 -8.02
N PRO A 269 13.91 -10.36 -8.76
CA PRO A 269 12.78 -11.28 -8.63
C PRO A 269 12.71 -11.88 -7.23
N GLU A 270 11.52 -12.27 -6.75
CA GLU A 270 11.31 -12.78 -5.39
C GLU A 270 12.18 -14.00 -5.02
N ALA A 271 12.60 -14.78 -6.02
CA ALA A 271 13.45 -15.95 -5.80
C ALA A 271 14.95 -15.63 -5.62
N CYS A 272 15.37 -14.38 -5.87
CA CYS A 272 16.76 -13.96 -5.67
C CYS A 272 17.06 -13.65 -4.19
N GLY A 273 18.34 -13.66 -3.83
CA GLY A 273 18.77 -13.33 -2.49
C GLY A 273 20.26 -13.03 -2.39
N VAL A 274 20.72 -12.72 -1.18
CA VAL A 274 22.15 -12.64 -0.86
C VAL A 274 22.38 -13.20 0.54
N ASP A 275 23.23 -14.22 0.63
CA ASP A 275 23.68 -14.79 1.90
C ASP A 275 24.83 -13.95 2.45
N VAL A 276 24.76 -13.63 3.75
CA VAL A 276 25.74 -12.77 4.40
C VAL A 276 26.60 -13.60 5.35
N TYR A 277 27.91 -13.57 5.10
CA TYR A 277 28.91 -14.22 5.94
C TYR A 277 29.92 -13.20 6.45
N ASP A 278 30.41 -13.38 7.67
CA ASP A 278 31.67 -12.76 8.06
C ASP A 278 32.86 -13.57 7.54
N ASP A 279 34.03 -12.95 7.53
CA ASP A 279 35.29 -13.59 7.15
C ASP A 279 35.99 -14.26 8.36
N MET A 280 35.25 -14.67 9.39
CA MET A 280 35.81 -15.42 10.52
C MET A 280 36.00 -16.90 10.15
N LEU A 281 36.84 -17.61 10.90
CA LEU A 281 37.01 -19.06 10.75
C LEU A 281 36.51 -19.79 12.01
N PRO A 282 35.45 -20.61 11.92
CA PRO A 282 34.57 -20.80 10.75
C PRO A 282 33.69 -19.56 10.47
N ALA A 283 33.34 -19.35 9.20
CA ALA A 283 32.52 -18.21 8.80
C ALA A 283 31.13 -18.33 9.40
N VAL A 284 30.64 -17.28 10.05
CA VAL A 284 29.29 -17.24 10.61
C VAL A 284 28.34 -16.72 9.54
N HIS A 285 27.25 -17.46 9.34
CA HIS A 285 26.14 -17.01 8.49
C HIS A 285 25.22 -16.08 9.30
N HIS A 286 25.09 -14.83 8.86
CA HIS A 286 24.27 -13.81 9.52
C HIS A 286 22.82 -13.78 8.98
N GLY A 287 22.53 -14.60 7.97
CA GLY A 287 21.21 -14.72 7.35
C GLY A 287 21.23 -14.44 5.85
N ARG A 288 20.04 -14.45 5.26
CA ARG A 288 19.80 -14.20 3.85
C ARG A 288 18.91 -12.98 3.67
N ALA A 289 19.38 -11.98 2.94
CA ALA A 289 18.51 -10.90 2.50
C ALA A 289 17.76 -11.33 1.23
N THR A 290 16.48 -10.99 1.15
CA THR A 290 15.62 -11.20 -0.02
C THR A 290 14.90 -9.89 -0.38
N PRO A 291 14.33 -9.74 -1.58
CA PRO A 291 13.61 -8.52 -1.94
C PRO A 291 12.55 -8.15 -0.90
N GLY A 292 12.64 -6.95 -0.32
CA GLY A 292 11.73 -6.47 0.72
C GLY A 292 12.03 -6.95 2.15
N ALA A 293 12.99 -7.87 2.34
CA ALA A 293 13.41 -8.36 3.65
C ALA A 293 14.95 -8.27 3.80
N PRO A 294 15.47 -7.11 4.26
CA PRO A 294 16.90 -6.91 4.45
C PRO A 294 17.44 -7.68 5.67
N VAL A 295 18.74 -7.95 5.67
CA VAL A 295 19.49 -8.43 6.84
C VAL A 295 20.11 -7.23 7.55
N ILE A 296 19.89 -7.11 8.86
CA ILE A 296 20.48 -6.05 9.68
C ILE A 296 21.66 -6.60 10.45
N LEU A 297 22.85 -6.11 10.14
CA LEU A 297 24.09 -6.46 10.82
C LEU A 297 24.37 -5.46 11.95
N THR A 298 24.90 -5.96 13.06
CA THR A 298 25.51 -5.12 14.10
C THR A 298 26.99 -5.49 14.20
N VAL A 299 27.83 -4.67 13.57
CA VAL A 299 29.27 -4.89 13.51
C VAL A 299 29.90 -4.29 14.76
N THR A 300 30.65 -5.09 15.51
CA THR A 300 31.28 -4.67 16.79
C THR A 300 32.73 -4.24 16.63
N GLN A 301 33.39 -4.72 15.59
CA GLN A 301 34.77 -4.42 15.22
C GLN A 301 34.91 -4.42 13.71
N THR A 302 35.87 -3.68 13.18
CA THR A 302 36.15 -3.64 11.75
C THR A 302 36.41 -5.04 11.22
N ALA A 303 35.64 -5.49 10.23
CA ALA A 303 35.75 -6.82 9.66
C ALA A 303 35.33 -6.86 8.18
N LEU A 304 35.84 -7.86 7.47
CA LEU A 304 35.42 -8.16 6.10
C LEU A 304 34.15 -9.04 6.14
N TYR A 305 33.18 -8.68 5.31
CA TYR A 305 31.97 -9.47 5.10
C TYR A 305 31.88 -9.90 3.63
N ARG A 306 31.44 -11.14 3.42
CA ARG A 306 31.21 -11.75 2.12
C ARG A 306 29.72 -11.83 1.86
N LEU A 307 29.27 -11.15 0.82
CA LEU A 307 27.89 -11.18 0.34
C LEU A 307 27.83 -12.14 -0.87
N VAL A 308 27.17 -13.28 -0.70
CA VAL A 308 27.12 -14.35 -1.69
C VAL A 308 25.76 -14.31 -2.40
N PRO A 309 25.69 -13.89 -3.67
CA PRO A 309 24.42 -13.82 -4.40
C PRO A 309 23.79 -15.21 -4.53
N VAL A 310 22.46 -15.24 -4.43
CA VAL A 310 21.63 -16.42 -4.66
C VAL A 310 20.72 -16.11 -5.84
N ARG A 311 20.89 -16.86 -6.94
CA ARG A 311 20.35 -16.49 -8.27
C ARG A 311 20.86 -15.11 -8.70
N THR A 312 20.19 -14.48 -9.66
CA THR A 312 20.51 -13.17 -10.23
C THR A 312 19.71 -12.06 -9.57
N PRO A 313 20.26 -11.39 -8.54
CA PRO A 313 19.70 -10.12 -8.13
C PRO A 313 19.94 -9.03 -9.20
N ASP A 314 19.01 -8.09 -9.31
CA ASP A 314 19.17 -6.85 -10.06
C ASP A 314 20.25 -5.95 -9.45
N ALA A 315 20.31 -5.93 -8.11
CA ALA A 315 21.25 -5.13 -7.33
C ALA A 315 21.42 -5.68 -5.92
N ILE A 316 22.64 -5.63 -5.39
CA ILE A 316 22.99 -5.88 -4.00
C ILE A 316 23.38 -4.55 -3.37
N GLN A 317 22.88 -4.29 -2.17
CA GLN A 317 23.19 -3.09 -1.43
C GLN A 317 23.65 -3.43 -0.02
N CYS A 318 24.70 -2.73 0.41
CA CYS A 318 25.08 -2.66 1.82
C CYS A 318 25.21 -1.19 2.17
N GLU A 319 24.41 -0.71 3.14
CA GLU A 319 24.41 0.68 3.57
C GLU A 319 24.52 0.78 5.09
N ALA A 320 25.08 1.89 5.57
CA ALA A 320 25.13 2.17 7.00
C ALA A 320 23.71 2.47 7.52
N GLY A 321 23.42 2.01 8.74
CA GLY A 321 22.12 2.14 9.39
C GLY A 321 21.32 0.84 9.40
N ARG A 322 20.09 0.90 9.92
CA ARG A 322 19.19 -0.25 10.08
C ARG A 322 18.02 -0.28 9.09
N VAL A 323 17.94 0.70 8.19
CA VAL A 323 16.84 0.84 7.24
C VAL A 323 17.40 0.68 5.84
N ALA A 324 16.88 -0.32 5.12
CA ALA A 324 17.20 -0.48 3.72
C ALA A 324 16.51 0.60 2.88
N THR A 325 17.26 1.30 2.05
CA THR A 325 16.72 2.21 1.03
C THR A 325 16.68 1.53 -0.34
N SER A 326 16.02 2.17 -1.30
CA SER A 326 16.05 1.74 -2.70
C SER A 326 17.49 1.62 -3.21
N PRO A 327 17.77 0.65 -4.11
CA PRO A 327 19.15 0.38 -4.50
C PRO A 327 19.82 1.60 -5.10
N VAL A 328 20.97 1.97 -4.55
CA VAL A 328 21.84 2.99 -5.09
C VAL A 328 22.74 2.33 -6.11
N LEU A 329 22.40 2.55 -7.37
CA LEU A 329 23.21 2.11 -8.48
C LEU A 329 24.25 3.18 -8.82
N PRO A 330 25.50 2.80 -9.13
CA PRO A 330 26.40 3.70 -9.83
C PRO A 330 25.75 4.08 -11.17
N THR A 331 26.13 5.24 -11.71
CA THR A 331 25.61 5.79 -12.97
C THR A 331 25.97 4.98 -14.24
N ALA A 332 26.19 3.68 -14.12
CA ALA A 332 26.37 2.80 -15.28
C ALA A 332 25.03 2.64 -16.01
N ALA A 333 24.87 3.37 -17.11
CA ALA A 333 23.74 3.18 -18.02
C ALA A 333 23.78 1.76 -18.59
N ASN A 334 22.61 1.15 -18.75
CA ASN A 334 22.50 -0.04 -19.58
C ASN A 334 22.92 0.33 -21.00
N LEU A 335 23.89 -0.40 -21.55
CA LEU A 335 24.46 -0.11 -22.85
C LEU A 335 23.61 -0.66 -24.00
N PHE A 336 22.61 -1.50 -23.72
CA PHE A 336 21.62 -1.92 -24.71
C PHE A 336 20.63 -0.79 -25.02
N THR A 337 20.26 -0.69 -26.30
CA THR A 337 19.36 0.35 -26.81
C THR A 337 17.88 0.09 -26.48
N ASN A 338 17.47 -1.18 -26.45
CA ASN A 338 16.10 -1.62 -26.18
C ASN A 338 16.09 -2.70 -25.08
N PRO A 339 16.40 -2.35 -23.83
CA PRO A 339 16.56 -3.33 -22.77
C PRO A 339 15.27 -4.06 -22.41
N ASP A 340 14.13 -3.37 -22.51
CA ASP A 340 12.78 -3.88 -22.18
C ASP A 340 12.05 -4.48 -23.39
N SER A 341 12.71 -4.54 -24.55
CA SER A 341 12.24 -5.24 -25.75
C SER A 341 13.43 -5.95 -26.40
N PRO A 342 13.95 -7.02 -25.75
CA PRO A 342 15.20 -7.63 -26.14
C PRO A 342 15.22 -8.06 -27.61
N ALA A 343 16.18 -7.54 -28.35
CA ALA A 343 16.48 -7.93 -29.72
C ALA A 343 17.99 -8.11 -29.91
N THR A 344 18.35 -8.98 -30.85
CA THR A 344 19.75 -9.16 -31.27
C THR A 344 20.33 -7.83 -31.73
N GLN A 345 21.47 -7.44 -31.15
CA GLN A 345 22.12 -6.16 -31.45
C GLN A 345 23.64 -6.26 -31.31
N ALA A 346 24.35 -5.41 -32.04
CA ALA A 346 25.80 -5.28 -31.96
C ALA A 346 26.18 -3.98 -31.25
N LEU A 347 27.12 -4.07 -30.32
CA LEU A 347 27.63 -2.93 -29.54
C LEU A 347 29.14 -2.84 -29.66
N THR A 348 29.65 -1.63 -29.89
CA THR A 348 31.09 -1.33 -29.82
C THR A 348 31.44 -0.88 -28.41
N LEU A 349 32.23 -1.69 -27.70
CA LEU A 349 32.59 -1.48 -26.32
C LEU A 349 34.08 -1.17 -26.21
N PRO A 350 34.50 -0.11 -25.47
CA PRO A 350 35.91 0.15 -25.20
C PRO A 350 36.53 -0.91 -24.27
N ALA A 351 37.85 -0.85 -24.08
CA ALA A 351 38.53 -1.65 -23.07
C ALA A 351 37.91 -1.43 -21.69
N GLY A 352 37.69 -2.50 -20.93
CA GLY A 352 37.00 -2.46 -19.65
C GLY A 352 36.38 -3.80 -19.25
N THR A 353 35.88 -3.85 -18.02
CA THR A 353 35.13 -5.02 -17.51
C THR A 353 33.64 -4.74 -17.60
N TYR A 354 32.88 -5.73 -18.03
CA TYR A 354 31.44 -5.64 -18.27
C TYR A 354 30.71 -6.82 -17.63
N ALA A 355 29.46 -6.57 -17.23
CA ALA A 355 28.54 -7.59 -16.75
C ALA A 355 27.30 -7.65 -17.67
N VAL A 356 26.89 -8.87 -18.01
CA VAL A 356 25.69 -9.18 -18.79
C VAL A 356 24.73 -9.98 -17.92
N SER A 357 23.50 -9.50 -17.81
CA SER A 357 22.40 -10.24 -17.18
C SER A 357 21.14 -10.16 -18.03
N VAL A 358 20.28 -11.16 -17.87
CA VAL A 358 19.00 -11.28 -18.59
C VAL A 358 17.90 -11.70 -17.62
N SER A 359 16.65 -11.39 -17.97
CA SER A 359 15.46 -11.92 -17.31
C SER A 359 14.54 -12.56 -18.34
N GLY A 360 13.87 -13.64 -17.97
CA GLY A 360 12.93 -14.36 -18.83
C GLY A 360 13.49 -15.69 -19.37
N ALA A 361 12.62 -16.43 -20.03
CA ALA A 361 12.90 -17.79 -20.49
C ALA A 361 13.77 -17.76 -21.76
N GLY A 362 15.08 -17.92 -21.62
CA GLY A 362 16.01 -17.92 -22.75
C GLY A 362 17.45 -17.61 -22.36
N GLY A 363 18.19 -17.03 -23.31
CA GLY A 363 19.56 -16.56 -23.07
C GLY A 363 20.06 -15.59 -24.12
N LEU A 364 21.14 -14.90 -23.78
CA LEU A 364 21.86 -13.98 -24.64
C LEU A 364 23.24 -14.58 -24.95
N SER A 365 23.46 -14.95 -26.21
CA SER A 365 24.73 -15.54 -26.66
C SER A 365 25.60 -14.49 -27.36
N PHE A 366 26.90 -14.51 -27.07
CA PHE A 366 27.86 -13.56 -27.64
C PHE A 366 29.26 -14.17 -27.63
N ALA A 367 30.21 -13.53 -28.30
CA ALA A 367 31.61 -13.94 -28.30
C ALA A 367 32.53 -12.75 -28.03
N VAL A 368 33.51 -12.96 -27.17
CA VAL A 368 34.54 -11.98 -26.81
C VAL A 368 35.88 -12.45 -27.34
N ARG A 369 36.70 -11.55 -27.89
CA ARG A 369 38.08 -11.91 -28.28
C ARG A 369 39.07 -11.57 -27.17
N VAL A 370 40.02 -12.46 -26.94
CA VAL A 370 41.22 -12.19 -26.13
C VAL A 370 42.42 -12.53 -27.01
N GLY A 371 43.07 -11.49 -27.55
CA GLY A 371 44.02 -11.66 -28.66
C GLY A 371 43.31 -12.19 -29.93
N GLU A 372 43.87 -13.23 -30.55
CA GLU A 372 43.29 -13.82 -31.78
C GLU A 372 42.16 -14.83 -31.51
N VAL A 373 41.97 -15.26 -30.26
CA VAL A 373 41.02 -16.31 -29.87
C VAL A 373 39.67 -15.70 -29.49
N ALA A 374 38.57 -16.28 -29.98
CA ALA A 374 37.21 -15.93 -29.60
C ALA A 374 36.64 -16.93 -28.60
N PHE A 375 36.03 -16.43 -27.53
CA PHE A 375 35.36 -17.22 -26.49
C PHE A 375 33.86 -16.99 -26.57
N GLY A 376 33.11 -18.07 -26.81
CA GLY A 376 31.64 -18.04 -26.78
C GLY A 376 31.13 -18.00 -25.35
N MET A 377 30.16 -17.14 -25.09
CA MET A 377 29.52 -16.94 -23.80
C MET A 377 28.00 -16.95 -23.96
N VAL A 378 27.30 -17.44 -22.95
CA VAL A 378 25.83 -17.44 -22.90
C VAL A 378 25.41 -16.97 -21.52
N ALA A 379 24.74 -15.82 -21.47
CA ALA A 379 24.08 -15.35 -20.27
C ALA A 379 22.63 -15.87 -20.24
N THR A 380 22.23 -16.50 -19.14
CA THR A 380 20.84 -16.89 -18.87
C THR A 380 20.38 -16.24 -17.57
N GLU A 381 19.08 -16.33 -17.26
CA GLU A 381 18.55 -15.78 -16.02
C GLU A 381 19.29 -16.36 -14.80
N ASP A 382 19.57 -17.66 -14.76
CA ASP A 382 20.32 -18.27 -13.65
C ASP A 382 21.86 -18.20 -13.80
N ASN A 383 22.38 -17.79 -14.96
CA ASN A 383 23.82 -17.74 -15.24
C ASN A 383 24.22 -16.43 -15.94
N PRO A 384 24.29 -15.32 -15.20
CA PRO A 384 24.80 -14.04 -15.69
C PRO A 384 26.31 -14.14 -15.93
N VAL A 385 26.85 -13.35 -16.85
CA VAL A 385 28.25 -13.48 -17.31
C VAL A 385 28.98 -12.15 -17.15
N SER A 386 30.21 -12.19 -16.62
CA SER A 386 31.14 -11.07 -16.67
C SER A 386 32.30 -11.36 -17.62
N PHE A 387 32.83 -10.32 -18.27
CA PHE A 387 33.98 -10.42 -19.16
C PHE A 387 34.80 -9.13 -19.16
N THR A 388 36.07 -9.23 -19.54
CA THR A 388 36.98 -8.09 -19.66
C THR A 388 37.50 -7.98 -21.08
N LEU A 389 37.45 -6.77 -21.63
CA LEU A 389 38.05 -6.41 -22.91
C LEU A 389 39.36 -5.68 -22.67
N ALA A 390 40.44 -6.15 -23.28
CA ALA A 390 41.74 -5.49 -23.25
C ALA A 390 41.80 -4.28 -24.20
N ASP A 391 40.96 -4.29 -25.23
CA ASP A 391 40.87 -3.31 -26.31
C ASP A 391 39.41 -3.09 -26.72
N GLN A 392 39.16 -2.10 -27.58
CA GLN A 392 37.81 -1.83 -28.07
C GLN A 392 37.36 -2.94 -29.03
N GLN A 393 36.18 -3.53 -28.80
CA GLN A 393 35.63 -4.59 -29.65
C GLN A 393 34.17 -4.35 -29.99
N THR A 394 33.75 -4.80 -31.16
CA THR A 394 32.32 -4.86 -31.54
C THR A 394 31.80 -6.26 -31.29
N ILE A 395 30.86 -6.39 -30.35
CA ILE A 395 30.28 -7.65 -29.90
C ILE A 395 28.84 -7.73 -30.38
N THR A 396 28.47 -8.84 -31.02
CA THR A 396 27.08 -9.13 -31.36
C THR A 396 26.46 -9.98 -30.26
N PHE A 397 25.41 -9.46 -29.65
CA PHE A 397 24.61 -10.15 -28.64
C PHE A 397 23.35 -10.69 -29.31
N THR A 398 23.22 -12.02 -29.35
CA THR A 398 22.12 -12.73 -30.01
C THR A 398 21.12 -13.22 -28.98
N VAL A 399 19.88 -12.73 -29.08
CA VAL A 399 18.77 -13.12 -28.21
C VAL A 399 18.22 -14.47 -28.67
N ALA A 400 18.01 -15.38 -27.72
CA ALA A 400 17.31 -16.63 -27.93
C ALA A 400 16.24 -16.81 -26.84
N GLY A 401 15.04 -17.24 -27.22
CA GLY A 401 13.90 -17.41 -26.31
C GLY A 401 13.11 -16.12 -26.06
N SER A 402 12.28 -16.15 -25.02
CA SER A 402 11.38 -15.08 -24.61
C SER A 402 11.97 -14.33 -23.42
N LEU A 403 12.98 -13.49 -23.69
CA LEU A 403 13.56 -12.60 -22.69
C LEU A 403 12.67 -11.37 -22.49
N SER A 404 12.47 -10.97 -21.24
CA SER A 404 11.75 -9.75 -20.86
C SER A 404 12.68 -8.56 -20.64
N LEU A 405 13.95 -8.84 -20.30
CA LEU A 405 14.95 -7.81 -20.03
C LEU A 405 16.35 -8.26 -20.42
N ILE A 406 17.15 -7.37 -21.00
CA ILE A 406 18.60 -7.55 -21.18
C ILE A 406 19.36 -6.36 -20.60
N ARG A 407 20.46 -6.65 -19.90
CA ARG A 407 21.35 -5.63 -19.31
C ARG A 407 22.80 -5.89 -19.66
N LEU A 408 23.49 -4.85 -20.09
CA LEU A 408 24.94 -4.78 -20.21
C LEU A 408 25.41 -3.52 -19.50
N THR A 409 26.27 -3.67 -18.50
CA THR A 409 26.81 -2.55 -17.73
C THR A 409 28.32 -2.62 -17.67
N ALA A 410 28.98 -1.46 -17.79
CA ALA A 410 30.39 -1.33 -17.49
C ALA A 410 30.58 -1.44 -15.97
N MET A 411 31.47 -2.32 -15.52
CA MET A 411 31.84 -2.44 -14.13
C MET A 411 32.84 -1.34 -13.77
N GLN A 412 32.32 -0.24 -13.21
CA GLN A 412 33.15 0.79 -12.58
C GLN A 412 33.08 0.62 -11.06
N TRP A 413 34.24 0.41 -10.43
CA TRP A 413 34.40 0.15 -8.99
C TRP A 413 34.20 1.42 -8.16
N VAL A 414 32.98 1.92 -8.07
CA VAL A 414 32.67 3.12 -7.28
C VAL A 414 31.42 2.87 -6.46
N SER A 415 31.51 3.14 -5.16
CA SER A 415 30.33 3.14 -4.30
C SER A 415 29.35 4.21 -4.79
N GLY A 416 28.09 3.81 -4.93
CA GLY A 416 27.03 4.72 -5.35
C GLY A 416 26.60 5.63 -4.19
N LEU A 417 26.30 6.89 -4.48
CA LEU A 417 25.74 7.84 -3.52
C LEU A 417 24.38 8.34 -4.02
N ARG A 418 23.38 8.29 -3.14
CA ARG A 418 22.07 8.88 -3.36
C ARG A 418 21.83 10.00 -2.35
N MET A 419 21.44 11.17 -2.83
CA MET A 419 21.01 12.29 -2.01
C MET A 419 19.57 12.09 -1.54
N ALA A 420 19.22 12.73 -0.41
CA ALA A 420 17.89 12.67 0.16
C ALA A 420 16.83 13.26 -0.79
N ASP A 421 15.62 12.71 -0.74
CA ASP A 421 14.45 13.34 -1.36
C ASP A 421 13.92 14.48 -0.49
N VAL A 422 13.50 15.56 -1.13
CA VAL A 422 12.87 16.70 -0.45
C VAL A 422 11.62 17.07 -1.23
N ALA A 423 10.44 16.82 -0.65
CA ALA A 423 9.16 17.22 -1.19
C ALA A 423 8.47 18.20 -0.22
N THR A 424 8.28 19.44 -0.66
CA THR A 424 7.66 20.49 0.16
C THR A 424 6.63 21.30 -0.60
N ALA A 425 5.61 21.78 0.10
CA ALA A 425 4.63 22.74 -0.42
C ALA A 425 4.54 23.95 0.53
N GLY A 426 4.43 25.14 -0.05
CA GLY A 426 4.06 26.33 0.71
C GLY A 426 2.58 26.27 1.09
N LEU A 427 2.26 26.67 2.32
CA LEU A 427 0.87 26.79 2.78
C LEU A 427 0.25 28.14 2.41
N ALA A 428 1.07 29.10 1.98
CA ALA A 428 0.59 30.39 1.52
C ALA A 428 -0.33 30.24 0.30
N GLY A 429 -1.53 30.84 0.38
CA GLY A 429 -2.53 30.78 -0.69
C GLY A 429 -3.50 29.59 -0.58
N LEU A 430 -3.32 28.69 0.38
CA LEU A 430 -4.36 27.73 0.77
C LEU A 430 -5.33 28.39 1.74
N ASP A 431 -6.60 27.98 1.69
CA ASP A 431 -7.62 28.37 2.69
C ASP A 431 -7.40 27.60 3.99
N PHE A 432 -6.25 27.82 4.63
CA PHE A 432 -5.76 27.06 5.76
C PHE A 432 -5.30 28.00 6.88
N VAL A 433 -5.69 27.69 8.12
CA VAL A 433 -5.32 28.47 9.31
C VAL A 433 -4.53 27.57 10.27
N PRO A 434 -3.23 27.82 10.54
CA PRO A 434 -2.39 26.91 11.32
C PRO A 434 -2.94 26.48 12.69
N ALA A 435 -3.69 27.37 13.35
CA ALA A 435 -4.26 27.12 14.68
C ALA A 435 -5.33 26.02 14.74
N GLN A 436 -5.84 25.56 13.59
CA GLN A 436 -6.80 24.46 13.53
C GLN A 436 -6.74 23.74 12.17
N GLY A 437 -7.13 22.47 12.14
CA GLY A 437 -7.25 21.74 10.89
C GLY A 437 -7.21 20.24 11.10
N ALA A 438 -7.10 19.52 10.00
CA ALA A 438 -6.83 18.11 10.02
C ALA A 438 -5.93 17.69 8.85
N LEU A 439 -5.27 16.56 8.99
CA LEU A 439 -4.54 15.91 7.93
C LEU A 439 -4.93 14.44 7.86
N PHE A 440 -4.87 13.89 6.65
CA PHE A 440 -4.97 12.46 6.40
C PHE A 440 -3.72 12.03 5.64
N VAL A 441 -3.08 10.95 6.08
CA VAL A 441 -1.96 10.33 5.38
C VAL A 441 -2.17 8.82 5.30
N SER A 442 -1.99 8.28 4.10
CA SER A 442 -1.90 6.84 3.86
C SER A 442 -0.61 6.52 3.11
N GLY A 443 -0.05 5.37 3.41
CA GLY A 443 1.19 4.93 2.80
C GLY A 443 1.65 3.59 3.33
N ARG A 444 2.84 3.19 2.91
CA ARG A 444 3.52 1.98 3.37
C ARG A 444 4.76 2.35 4.16
N ALA A 445 4.87 1.78 5.36
CA ALA A 445 6.03 1.96 6.22
C ALA A 445 7.29 1.37 5.57
N ALA A 446 8.46 1.89 5.97
CA ALA A 446 9.74 1.33 5.57
C ALA A 446 9.87 -0.16 5.95
N PRO A 447 10.70 -0.96 5.23
CA PRO A 447 10.97 -2.35 5.55
C PRO A 447 11.88 -2.54 6.80
N GLY A 448 11.99 -1.52 7.65
CA GLY A 448 12.76 -1.51 8.89
C GLY A 448 12.67 -0.16 9.61
N VAL A 449 13.21 -0.09 10.83
CA VAL A 449 13.33 1.14 11.62
C VAL A 449 14.79 1.40 11.98
N GLY A 450 15.18 2.68 11.93
CA GLY A 450 16.47 3.16 12.40
C GLY A 450 16.43 3.55 13.88
N ASP A 451 17.50 4.21 14.33
CA ASP A 451 17.56 4.79 15.68
C ASP A 451 16.80 6.13 15.76
N ALA A 452 16.34 6.66 14.63
CA ALA A 452 15.54 7.87 14.51
C ALA A 452 14.12 7.57 14.02
N ALA A 453 13.21 8.52 14.26
CA ALA A 453 11.85 8.44 13.77
C ALA A 453 11.79 8.51 12.23
N GLN A 454 10.73 7.95 11.64
CA GLN A 454 10.42 7.98 10.22
C GLN A 454 9.18 8.85 10.01
N THR A 455 9.33 10.02 9.41
CA THR A 455 8.25 11.01 9.34
C THR A 455 7.39 10.79 8.09
N ALA A 456 6.09 10.56 8.26
CA ALA A 456 5.15 10.49 7.13
C ALA A 456 4.77 11.88 6.62
N VAL A 457 4.56 12.84 7.53
CA VAL A 457 4.26 14.24 7.19
C VAL A 457 4.66 15.18 8.32
N CYS A 458 5.13 16.37 7.94
CA CYS A 458 5.40 17.47 8.86
C CYS A 458 4.80 18.77 8.33
N LEU A 459 4.09 19.52 9.17
CA LEU A 459 3.80 20.94 8.98
C LEU A 459 4.72 21.73 9.89
N ASP A 460 5.39 22.76 9.39
CA ASP A 460 6.31 23.60 10.17
C ASP A 460 6.42 25.04 9.65
N ASP A 461 7.11 25.89 10.40
CA ASP A 461 7.41 27.28 10.03
C ASP A 461 8.86 27.50 9.59
N GLY A 462 9.58 26.44 9.20
CA GLY A 462 11.03 26.48 8.98
C GLY A 462 11.85 26.31 10.26
N THR A 463 11.21 26.11 11.41
CA THR A 463 11.87 25.78 12.68
C THR A 463 11.36 24.47 13.26
N VAL A 464 12.13 23.86 14.16
CA VAL A 464 11.66 22.74 14.96
C VAL A 464 10.75 23.19 16.12
N ASN A 465 10.64 24.48 16.40
CA ASN A 465 9.91 24.97 17.58
C ASN A 465 8.40 25.06 17.36
N ASN A 466 7.95 25.11 16.10
CA ASN A 466 6.54 25.13 15.73
C ASN A 466 6.30 24.10 14.63
N ARG A 467 5.78 22.93 15.01
CA ARG A 467 5.55 21.83 14.08
C ARG A 467 4.40 20.92 14.49
N ILE A 468 3.77 20.31 13.49
CA ILE A 468 2.86 19.17 13.63
C ILE A 468 3.45 18.02 12.83
N VAL A 469 3.66 16.87 13.47
CA VAL A 469 4.36 15.74 12.86
C VAL A 469 3.57 14.46 13.04
N VAL A 470 3.41 13.69 11.96
CA VAL A 470 3.03 12.28 12.03
C VAL A 470 4.26 11.45 11.71
N ALA A 471 4.75 10.70 12.69
CA ALA A 471 5.97 9.92 12.56
C ALA A 471 5.83 8.55 13.20
N ARG A 472 6.51 7.58 12.60
CA ARG A 472 6.71 6.24 13.12
C ARG A 472 8.01 6.21 13.92
N GLN A 473 7.91 5.90 15.20
CA GLN A 473 9.03 5.90 16.13
C GLN A 473 9.90 4.64 15.98
N PRO A 474 11.14 4.61 16.54
CA PRO A 474 12.01 3.42 16.50
C PRO A 474 11.39 2.15 17.10
N ASP A 475 10.41 2.28 17.99
CA ASP A 475 9.63 1.17 18.55
C ASP A 475 8.44 0.74 17.65
N ARG A 476 8.37 1.30 16.44
CA ARG A 476 7.34 1.09 15.41
C ARG A 476 5.97 1.71 15.71
N ARG A 477 5.82 2.47 16.80
CA ARG A 477 4.56 3.18 17.08
C ARG A 477 4.39 4.40 16.18
N LEU A 478 3.21 4.58 15.61
CA LEU A 478 2.84 5.85 15.00
C LEU A 478 2.43 6.84 16.08
N THR A 479 2.93 8.06 15.94
CA THR A 479 2.69 9.19 16.85
C THR A 479 2.26 10.41 16.06
N CYS A 480 1.35 11.18 16.63
CA CYS A 480 0.99 12.51 16.17
C CYS A 480 1.39 13.53 17.22
N THR A 481 2.43 14.29 16.94
CA THR A 481 3.04 15.21 17.90
C THR A 481 2.85 16.65 17.45
N VAL A 482 2.43 17.51 18.38
CA VAL A 482 2.30 18.96 18.19
C VAL A 482 3.32 19.66 19.09
N VAL A 483 4.13 20.54 18.50
CA VAL A 483 5.10 21.37 19.21
C VAL A 483 4.80 22.83 18.89
N ALA A 484 4.60 23.66 19.91
CA ALA A 484 4.43 25.10 19.77
C ALA A 484 5.35 25.82 20.76
N ALA A 485 6.03 26.87 20.27
CA ALA A 485 7.01 27.63 21.03
C ALA A 485 8.10 26.76 21.71
N GLY A 486 8.49 25.65 21.05
CA GLY A 486 9.52 24.74 21.54
C GLY A 486 9.07 23.74 22.61
N VAL A 487 7.77 23.71 22.96
CA VAL A 487 7.20 22.79 23.94
C VAL A 487 6.26 21.81 23.24
N VAL A 488 6.35 20.52 23.57
CA VAL A 488 5.39 19.50 23.12
C VAL A 488 4.03 19.82 23.78
N GLN A 489 3.05 20.15 22.95
CA GLN A 489 1.70 20.54 23.36
C GLN A 489 0.74 19.36 23.40
N ALA A 490 0.94 18.39 22.51
CA ALA A 490 0.20 17.13 22.45
C ALA A 490 1.10 16.05 21.83
N ASP A 491 0.99 14.81 22.31
CA ASP A 491 1.71 13.65 21.77
C ASP A 491 0.84 12.39 21.84
N LEU A 492 0.12 12.11 20.75
CA LEU A 492 -0.84 11.02 20.68
C LEU A 492 -0.17 9.77 20.10
N SER A 493 -0.18 8.66 20.85
CA SER A 493 0.29 7.35 20.38
C SER A 493 -0.88 6.52 19.81
N LEU A 494 -0.73 6.05 18.57
CA LEU A 494 -1.79 5.38 17.81
C LEU A 494 -1.70 3.86 17.77
N GLY A 495 -0.53 3.31 18.07
CA GLY A 495 -0.25 1.88 17.98
C GLY A 495 0.89 1.54 17.02
N VAL A 496 1.24 0.25 16.99
CA VAL A 496 2.38 -0.27 16.20
C VAL A 496 1.97 -0.50 14.75
N VAL A 497 2.79 -0.01 13.83
CA VAL A 497 2.73 -0.37 12.40
C VAL A 497 3.97 -1.20 12.07
N SER A 498 3.77 -2.42 11.60
CA SER A 498 4.87 -3.35 11.26
C SER A 498 5.73 -2.82 10.10
N ASP A 499 6.95 -3.36 9.99
CA ASP A 499 7.84 -3.05 8.88
C ASP A 499 7.20 -3.46 7.55
N GLY A 500 7.24 -2.56 6.56
CA GLY A 500 6.62 -2.79 5.26
C GLY A 500 5.08 -2.90 5.28
N ALA A 501 4.40 -2.51 6.36
CA ALA A 501 2.94 -2.55 6.43
C ALA A 501 2.30 -1.24 5.95
N ASP A 502 1.10 -1.35 5.40
CA ASP A 502 0.28 -0.21 5.02
C ASP A 502 -0.37 0.43 6.25
N PHE A 503 -0.52 1.76 6.23
CA PHE A 503 -1.14 2.53 7.31
C PHE A 503 -1.97 3.68 6.75
N ARG A 504 -2.99 4.08 7.52
CA ARG A 504 -3.86 5.23 7.28
C ARG A 504 -4.03 5.98 8.59
N VAL A 505 -3.60 7.24 8.64
CA VAL A 505 -3.73 8.11 9.81
C VAL A 505 -4.57 9.33 9.48
N ALA A 506 -5.56 9.62 10.31
CA ALA A 506 -6.18 10.92 10.38
C ALA A 506 -5.73 11.61 11.67
N PHE A 507 -5.30 12.87 11.57
CA PHE A 507 -4.94 13.70 12.72
C PHE A 507 -5.65 15.03 12.64
N SER A 508 -6.41 15.36 13.68
CA SER A 508 -7.26 16.56 13.79
C SER A 508 -6.78 17.38 14.98
N TRP A 509 -6.65 18.70 14.80
CA TRP A 509 -6.14 19.57 15.85
C TRP A 509 -6.90 20.89 15.95
N ARG A 510 -7.04 21.34 17.18
CA ARG A 510 -7.37 22.69 17.62
C ARG A 510 -6.85 22.83 19.05
N ALA A 511 -6.67 24.06 19.53
CA ALA A 511 -6.29 24.28 20.93
C ALA A 511 -7.20 23.51 21.89
N ASN A 512 -6.59 22.71 22.78
CA ASN A 512 -7.25 21.80 23.73
C ASN A 512 -8.16 20.72 23.11
N ASP A 513 -8.00 20.41 21.83
CA ASP A 513 -8.73 19.33 21.16
C ASP A 513 -7.85 18.72 20.05
N PHE A 514 -7.08 17.70 20.41
CA PHE A 514 -6.23 16.94 19.51
C PHE A 514 -6.75 15.52 19.44
N ARG A 515 -7.00 15.03 18.23
CA ARG A 515 -7.49 13.67 17.98
C ARG A 515 -6.67 12.99 16.91
N ALA A 516 -6.45 11.69 17.06
CA ALA A 516 -5.73 10.90 16.07
C ALA A 516 -6.39 9.52 15.91
N VAL A 517 -6.51 9.03 14.67
CA VAL A 517 -7.04 7.70 14.33
C VAL A 517 -6.04 6.98 13.43
N LEU A 518 -5.79 5.70 13.69
CA LEU A 518 -5.00 4.79 12.85
C LEU A 518 -5.89 3.65 12.36
N ASN A 519 -5.97 3.43 11.05
CA ASN A 519 -6.65 2.29 10.42
C ASN A 519 -8.08 2.06 10.96
N ALA A 520 -8.88 3.13 11.06
CA ALA A 520 -10.25 3.08 11.58
C ALA A 520 -10.39 2.52 13.01
N ALA A 521 -9.32 2.62 13.82
CA ALA A 521 -9.37 2.32 15.25
C ALA A 521 -10.05 3.45 16.06
N THR A 522 -10.23 3.21 17.36
CA THR A 522 -10.70 4.24 18.31
C THR A 522 -9.77 5.44 18.31
N ALA A 523 -10.34 6.65 18.34
CA ALA A 523 -9.58 7.88 18.40
C ALA A 523 -8.77 7.98 19.70
N ALA A 524 -7.47 8.25 19.58
CA ALA A 524 -6.69 8.82 20.67
C ALA A 524 -7.05 10.29 20.81
N VAL A 525 -7.16 10.79 22.05
CA VAL A 525 -7.59 12.17 22.34
C VAL A 525 -6.68 12.81 23.38
N ASP A 526 -6.25 14.04 23.12
CA ASP A 526 -5.63 14.93 24.10
C ASP A 526 -6.44 16.24 24.15
N THR A 527 -6.92 16.58 25.35
CA THR A 527 -7.81 17.73 25.57
C THR A 527 -7.05 18.96 26.11
N SER A 528 -5.73 19.00 25.96
CA SER A 528 -4.90 20.08 26.46
C SER A 528 -3.82 20.47 25.45
N GLY A 529 -3.38 21.74 25.50
CA GLY A 529 -2.26 22.23 24.70
C GLY A 529 -2.65 23.27 23.65
N ALA A 530 -1.64 23.98 23.15
CA ALA A 530 -1.79 25.00 22.12
C ALA A 530 -1.47 24.46 20.72
N ALA A 531 -2.21 24.91 19.71
CA ALA A 531 -1.85 24.67 18.31
C ALA A 531 -0.83 25.73 17.83
N PRO A 532 0.14 25.39 16.97
CA PRO A 532 1.08 26.35 16.43
C PRO A 532 0.38 27.34 15.48
N ALA A 533 0.67 28.63 15.61
CA ALA A 533 0.04 29.67 14.78
C ALA A 533 0.85 30.05 13.53
N SER A 534 2.11 29.61 13.43
CA SER A 534 3.08 30.11 12.44
C SER A 534 3.37 29.17 11.28
N LEU A 535 2.67 28.03 11.15
CA LEU A 535 2.99 27.01 10.14
C LEU A 535 2.93 27.59 8.72
N THR A 536 4.00 27.38 7.93
CA THR A 536 4.12 27.92 6.56
C THR A 536 4.43 26.86 5.52
N THR A 537 4.91 25.68 5.93
CA THR A 537 5.44 24.65 5.04
C THR A 537 4.84 23.30 5.38
N LEU A 538 4.37 22.59 4.34
CA LEU A 538 4.08 21.16 4.38
C LEU A 538 5.27 20.38 3.82
N ARG A 539 5.74 19.36 4.54
CA ARG A 539 6.78 18.43 4.11
C ARG A 539 6.20 17.03 4.00
N VAL A 540 6.47 16.40 2.87
CA VAL A 540 5.94 15.07 2.54
C VAL A 540 7.03 14.03 2.77
N GLY A 541 6.78 13.07 3.67
CA GLY A 541 7.69 11.96 3.94
C GLY A 541 8.98 12.32 4.68
N ARG A 542 9.03 13.50 5.33
CA ARG A 542 10.20 13.96 6.10
C ARG A 542 9.85 15.10 7.06
N ASP A 543 10.74 15.37 8.02
CA ASP A 543 10.74 16.59 8.83
C ASP A 543 11.92 17.54 8.46
N LEU A 544 12.12 18.60 9.25
CA LEU A 544 13.26 19.51 9.10
C LEU A 544 14.60 18.87 9.48
N SER A 545 14.58 17.87 10.36
CA SER A 545 15.78 17.25 10.92
C SER A 545 16.39 16.21 9.97
N GLY A 546 15.70 15.87 8.88
CA GLY A 546 16.13 14.81 7.96
C GLY A 546 15.70 13.42 8.44
N HIS A 547 14.52 13.33 9.06
CA HIS A 547 13.89 12.06 9.41
C HIS A 547 12.97 11.60 8.27
N GLU A 548 13.53 11.04 7.20
CA GLU A 548 12.72 10.54 6.09
C GLU A 548 11.92 9.30 6.46
N LEU A 549 10.76 9.13 5.82
CA LEU A 549 9.89 7.96 6.00
C LEU A 549 10.63 6.67 5.62
N CYS A 550 11.48 6.73 4.60
CA CYS A 550 12.08 5.57 3.92
C CYS A 550 11.03 4.54 3.48
N GLY A 551 9.85 5.04 3.12
CA GLY A 551 8.69 4.29 2.70
C GLY A 551 7.93 5.07 1.62
N THR A 552 6.67 4.71 1.40
CA THR A 552 5.86 5.31 0.33
C THR A 552 4.63 6.01 0.87
N ILE A 553 4.22 7.09 0.22
CA ILE A 553 2.99 7.83 0.53
C ILE A 553 2.02 7.65 -0.63
N ASN A 554 0.87 7.03 -0.38
CA ASN A 554 -0.15 6.81 -1.39
C ASN A 554 -1.11 8.01 -1.51
N HIS A 555 -1.54 8.55 -0.36
CA HIS A 555 -2.46 9.68 -0.33
C HIS A 555 -2.14 10.56 0.87
N LEU A 556 -1.98 11.86 0.64
CA LEU A 556 -1.86 12.86 1.70
C LEU A 556 -2.87 13.97 1.43
N ALA A 557 -3.58 14.41 2.46
CA ALA A 557 -4.58 15.47 2.35
C ALA A 557 -4.54 16.38 3.57
N LEU A 558 -4.75 17.68 3.34
CA LEU A 558 -4.84 18.73 4.36
C LEU A 558 -6.24 19.33 4.32
N PHE A 559 -6.86 19.51 5.48
CA PHE A 559 -8.19 20.07 5.65
C PHE A 559 -8.11 21.37 6.47
N ALA A 560 -8.90 22.38 6.08
CA ALA A 560 -8.94 23.69 6.73
C ALA A 560 -9.55 23.67 8.13
N VAL A 561 -10.37 22.67 8.40
CA VAL A 561 -11.15 22.52 9.63
C VAL A 561 -10.83 21.18 10.29
N PRO A 562 -10.90 21.10 11.63
CA PRO A 562 -10.83 19.85 12.34
C PRO A 562 -11.92 18.88 11.85
N LEU A 563 -11.55 17.62 11.67
CA LEU A 563 -12.50 16.53 11.42
C LEU A 563 -13.03 16.01 12.76
N ASP A 564 -14.30 15.61 12.78
CA ASP A 564 -14.88 14.87 13.91
C ASP A 564 -14.49 13.39 13.88
N GLU A 565 -14.77 12.65 14.95
CA GLU A 565 -14.36 11.25 15.06
C GLU A 565 -14.99 10.35 13.99
N ALA A 566 -16.22 10.65 13.55
CA ALA A 566 -16.90 9.87 12.52
C ALA A 566 -16.25 10.08 11.15
N ASP A 567 -15.92 11.33 10.80
CA ASP A 567 -15.19 11.67 9.58
C ASP A 567 -13.78 11.09 9.63
N MET A 568 -13.05 11.21 10.74
CA MET A 568 -11.71 10.64 10.91
C MET A 568 -11.70 9.12 10.75
N TRP A 569 -12.71 8.45 11.32
CA TRP A 569 -12.90 7.03 11.14
C TRP A 569 -13.17 6.72 9.66
N ALA A 570 -14.14 7.38 9.03
CA ALA A 570 -14.52 7.15 7.64
C ALA A 570 -13.36 7.34 6.66
N VAL A 571 -12.53 8.37 6.83
CA VAL A 571 -11.39 8.60 5.93
C VAL A 571 -10.26 7.59 6.13
N THR A 572 -10.21 6.86 7.25
CA THR A 572 -9.18 5.84 7.53
C THR A 572 -9.65 4.40 7.33
N VAL A 573 -10.91 4.19 6.95
CA VAL A 573 -11.45 2.87 6.54
C VAL A 573 -10.79 2.41 5.24
N GLU A 574 -10.51 1.11 5.16
CA GLU A 574 -10.01 0.43 3.97
C GLU A 574 -11.13 0.13 2.96
N ALA A 575 -10.78 0.15 1.68
CA ALA A 575 -11.67 -0.09 0.55
C ALA A 575 -12.21 -1.53 0.44
#